data_AF-A0A8J4BL09-F1
#
_entry.id   AF-A0A8J4BL09-F1
#
_cell.length_a   1.000
_cell.length_b   1.000
_cell.length_c   1.000
_cell.angle_alpha   90.00
_cell.angle_beta   90.00
_cell.angle_gamma   90.00
#
_symmetry.space_group_name_H-M   'P 1'
#
loop_
_entity.id
_entity.type
_entity.pdbx_description
1 polymer ?
#
loop_
_entity_poly.entity_id
_entity_poly.type
_entity_poly.pdbx_seq_one_letter_code
_entity_poly.pdbx_strand_id
1 'polypeptide(L)'
;MHASSSLGDGAPFTSPDVDELAGSSQLLEEGATYVLPLFPLSGVVLLPGEVLPLFLHSPRDILKLQRALRLPAGEPTARLIAVTHESWHSILSTVGCTAEIRRMRRNFELQDGVQAAAAGGGPGGVRARVSVVAVVARGRQRLLLDRVALNDTFRVRVKVLPEGLAEAPPRQMLSGAAFWGSWATRPFDVPALALRVQQLCSGVLPQIASKFGSSSRLHGPLSLQRYTYWLASNLPLGAERRQQLLECFDTAERLRLILGWLTRLGVLACKYCGATVAHCSSALLMSSEGAGGAHSFVHDIATFRSVQGLSYQGQPETAHSWFPGYAWTIANCARCRDHLGLRFTACSEGLRPSVFWGLRRSAILCPELQRPRTGGGLLRGREEPLLGQDQRPVLMAMAEAIGLAFPMGDLGTGDEEEVEEGEHEDEDEEEDDEEEDEDDEEDEEEDEEEDEEASGGEREL
;
A
#
# COMPACT_ATOMS: atom_id res chain seq x y z
N MET A 1 47.65 5.24 -20.25
CA MET A 1 46.92 4.73 -21.44
C MET A 1 45.54 4.32 -20.98
N HIS A 2 44.53 4.96 -21.58
CA HIS A 2 43.13 4.86 -21.21
C HIS A 2 42.56 3.46 -21.43
N ALA A 3 41.80 2.98 -20.45
CA ALA A 3 40.74 2.00 -20.66
C ALA A 3 39.59 2.38 -19.71
N SER A 4 38.81 3.36 -20.16
CA SER A 4 37.49 3.68 -19.61
C SER A 4 36.54 2.57 -20.09
N SER A 5 36.29 1.54 -19.27
CA SER A 5 35.24 0.57 -19.54
C SER A 5 33.92 1.08 -18.96
N SER A 6 33.20 1.86 -19.78
CA SER A 6 31.78 2.13 -19.60
C SER A 6 30.99 0.85 -19.88
N LEU A 7 30.79 0.02 -18.86
CA LEU A 7 29.89 -1.13 -18.91
C LEU A 7 28.67 -0.83 -18.05
N GLY A 8 27.57 -0.50 -18.74
CA GLY A 8 26.21 -1.01 -18.55
C GLY A 8 25.52 -1.11 -17.18
N ASP A 9 26.13 -0.76 -16.05
CA ASP A 9 25.57 -1.00 -14.71
C ASP A 9 24.74 0.19 -14.17
N GLY A 10 23.80 0.65 -15.00
CA GLY A 10 22.77 1.58 -14.54
C GLY A 10 21.75 0.88 -13.64
N ALA A 11 21.14 1.62 -12.71
CA ALA A 11 19.90 1.20 -12.08
C ALA A 11 18.90 0.78 -13.18
N PRO A 12 17.99 -0.18 -12.93
CA PRO A 12 17.10 -0.73 -13.95
C PRO A 12 16.27 0.31 -14.72
N PHE A 13 16.17 1.53 -14.19
CA PHE A 13 15.38 2.66 -14.70
C PHE A 13 16.21 3.84 -15.23
N THR A 14 17.53 3.72 -15.33
CA THR A 14 18.42 4.81 -15.82
C THR A 14 19.06 4.50 -17.18
N SER A 15 18.73 3.38 -17.81
CA SER A 15 19.20 3.00 -19.15
C SER A 15 18.36 3.63 -20.26
N PRO A 16 18.92 3.85 -21.47
CA PRO A 16 18.18 4.40 -22.61
C PRO A 16 17.03 3.49 -23.14
N ASP A 17 17.01 2.20 -22.79
CA ASP A 17 15.96 1.23 -23.23
C ASP A 17 14.67 1.27 -22.38
N VAL A 18 14.32 2.41 -21.80
CA VAL A 18 13.12 2.56 -20.96
C VAL A 18 12.03 3.26 -21.77
N ASP A 19 10.95 2.53 -22.05
CA ASP A 19 9.76 3.11 -22.68
C ASP A 19 9.08 4.05 -21.68
N GLU A 20 9.20 5.36 -21.89
CA GLU A 20 8.41 6.35 -21.14
C GLU A 20 7.00 6.46 -21.73
N LEU A 21 6.01 6.10 -20.93
CA LEU A 21 4.60 6.18 -21.32
C LEU A 21 4.06 7.54 -20.88
N ALA A 22 3.75 8.42 -21.85
CA ALA A 22 3.17 9.74 -21.59
C ALA A 22 1.92 9.63 -20.69
N GLY A 23 1.80 10.46 -19.65
CA GLY A 23 0.69 10.38 -18.69
C GLY A 23 -0.66 10.61 -19.37
N SER A 24 -1.58 9.65 -19.28
CA SER A 24 -2.83 9.66 -20.05
C SER A 24 -4.05 9.13 -19.30
N SER A 25 -3.91 8.54 -18.10
CA SER A 25 -5.11 8.17 -17.33
C SER A 25 -5.58 9.38 -16.53
N GLN A 26 -6.72 9.95 -16.93
CA GLN A 26 -7.53 10.79 -16.06
C GLN A 26 -7.86 10.02 -14.77
N LEU A 27 -8.18 10.73 -13.69
CA LEU A 27 -8.66 10.05 -12.48
C LEU A 27 -9.97 9.35 -12.81
N LEU A 28 -10.14 8.14 -12.28
CA LEU A 28 -11.41 7.41 -12.37
C LEU A 28 -12.49 8.14 -11.56
N GLU A 29 -13.74 7.97 -11.95
CA GLU A 29 -14.88 8.57 -11.25
C GLU A 29 -15.03 7.95 -9.85
N GLU A 30 -15.21 8.79 -8.83
CA GLU A 30 -15.39 8.32 -7.45
C GLU A 30 -16.72 7.59 -7.29
N GLY A 31 -16.72 6.47 -6.57
CA GLY A 31 -17.90 5.62 -6.39
C GLY A 31 -18.20 4.69 -7.58
N ALA A 32 -17.65 4.96 -8.77
CA ALA A 32 -17.79 4.09 -9.92
C ALA A 32 -16.99 2.78 -9.77
N THR A 33 -17.43 1.77 -10.52
CA THR A 33 -16.84 0.42 -10.48
C THR A 33 -16.18 0.10 -11.82
N TYR A 34 -14.97 -0.44 -11.76
CA TYR A 34 -14.16 -0.79 -12.93
C TYR A 34 -13.61 -2.22 -12.80
N VAL A 35 -13.12 -2.78 -13.89
CA VAL A 35 -12.42 -4.08 -13.90
C VAL A 35 -10.96 -3.84 -14.21
N LEU A 36 -10.08 -4.23 -13.28
CA LEU A 36 -8.62 -4.06 -13.42
C LEU A 36 -7.89 -5.38 -13.17
N PRO A 37 -6.72 -5.60 -13.78
CA PRO A 37 -5.84 -6.69 -13.40
C PRO A 37 -5.25 -6.46 -12.01
N LEU A 38 -5.32 -7.47 -11.14
CA LEU A 38 -4.89 -7.40 -9.75
C LEU A 38 -3.46 -7.94 -9.56
N PHE A 39 -2.67 -7.18 -8.83
CA PHE A 39 -1.34 -7.51 -8.34
C PHE A 39 -1.34 -7.52 -6.82
N PRO A 40 -1.57 -8.68 -6.18
CA PRO A 40 -1.36 -8.85 -4.75
C PRO A 40 0.13 -8.84 -4.45
N LEU A 41 0.57 -8.01 -3.51
CA LEU A 41 1.97 -7.86 -3.16
C LEU A 41 2.16 -8.07 -1.66
N SER A 42 2.97 -9.07 -1.31
CA SER A 42 3.27 -9.37 0.09
C SER A 42 4.11 -8.27 0.72
N GLY A 43 3.65 -7.73 1.85
CA GLY A 43 4.38 -6.70 2.60
C GLY A 43 4.47 -5.32 1.92
N VAL A 44 3.80 -5.12 0.78
CA VAL A 44 3.80 -3.85 0.03
C VAL A 44 2.41 -3.22 0.10
N VAL A 45 2.35 -1.98 0.57
CA VAL A 45 1.14 -1.14 0.53
C VAL A 45 1.43 0.06 -0.34
N LEU A 46 0.77 0.15 -1.49
CA LEU A 46 0.89 1.28 -2.41
C LEU A 46 -0.04 2.42 -1.99
N LEU A 47 0.53 3.59 -1.74
CA LEU A 47 -0.26 4.80 -1.44
C LEU A 47 -0.43 5.69 -2.68
N PRO A 48 -1.53 6.47 -2.79
CA PRO A 48 -1.68 7.49 -3.82
C PRO A 48 -0.46 8.42 -3.91
N GLY A 49 0.06 8.60 -5.12
CA GLY A 49 1.24 9.42 -5.40
C GLY A 49 2.60 8.72 -5.20
N GLU A 50 2.63 7.54 -4.59
CA GLU A 50 3.85 6.75 -4.41
C GLU A 50 4.25 6.04 -5.71
N VAL A 51 5.55 5.81 -5.91
CA VAL A 51 6.12 5.21 -7.14
C VAL A 51 6.56 3.79 -6.87
N LEU A 52 6.02 2.82 -7.62
CA LEU A 52 6.14 1.37 -7.51
C LEU A 52 6.96 0.73 -8.62
N PRO A 53 8.26 0.46 -8.40
CA PRO A 53 9.00 -0.53 -9.15
C PRO A 53 8.42 -1.94 -8.95
N LEU A 54 8.19 -2.65 -10.04
CA LEU A 54 7.80 -4.06 -10.08
C LEU A 54 8.73 -4.82 -11.03
N PHE A 55 9.16 -6.00 -10.60
CA PHE A 55 9.84 -6.97 -11.45
C PHE A 55 8.90 -8.15 -11.67
N LEU A 56 8.47 -8.33 -12.91
CA LEU A 56 7.56 -9.40 -13.27
C LEU A 56 8.36 -10.57 -13.84
N HIS A 57 8.25 -11.71 -13.17
CA HIS A 57 8.91 -12.97 -13.56
C HIS A 57 7.90 -14.01 -14.07
N SER A 58 6.64 -13.92 -13.61
CA SER A 58 5.58 -14.86 -13.96
C SER A 58 4.96 -14.52 -15.32
N PRO A 59 4.78 -15.49 -16.23
CA PRO A 59 4.03 -15.29 -17.47
C PRO A 59 2.63 -14.73 -17.23
N ARG A 60 1.98 -15.14 -16.13
CA ARG A 60 0.64 -14.68 -15.73
C ARG A 60 0.63 -13.16 -15.51
N ASP A 61 1.60 -12.66 -14.77
CA ASP A 61 1.71 -11.23 -14.44
C ASP A 61 2.13 -10.39 -15.65
N ILE A 62 2.99 -10.95 -16.52
CA ILE A 62 3.34 -10.32 -17.79
C ILE A 62 2.10 -10.19 -18.69
N LEU A 63 1.24 -11.21 -18.74
CA LEU A 63 -0.02 -11.15 -19.50
C LEU A 63 -1.01 -10.13 -18.93
N LYS A 64 -1.14 -10.03 -17.60
CA LYS A 64 -1.94 -8.97 -16.94
C LYS A 64 -1.46 -7.57 -17.37
N LEU A 65 -0.14 -7.35 -17.34
CA LEU A 65 0.48 -6.11 -17.77
C LEU A 65 0.20 -5.82 -19.25
N GLN A 66 0.41 -6.81 -20.13
CA GLN A 66 0.15 -6.66 -21.57
C GLN A 66 -1.31 -6.30 -21.85
N ARG A 67 -2.27 -6.88 -21.13
CA ARG A 67 -3.70 -6.52 -21.26
C ARG A 67 -3.95 -5.06 -20.88
N ALA A 68 -3.41 -4.59 -19.76
CA ALA A 68 -3.54 -3.19 -19.35
C ALA A 68 -2.93 -2.21 -20.38
N LEU A 69 -1.84 -2.61 -21.05
CA LEU A 69 -1.15 -1.80 -22.06
C LEU A 69 -1.81 -1.81 -23.45
N ARG A 70 -2.62 -2.85 -23.77
CA ARG A 70 -3.32 -2.97 -25.07
C ARG A 70 -4.58 -2.12 -25.17
N LEU A 71 -5.11 -1.63 -24.05
CA LEU A 71 -6.28 -0.77 -24.04
C LEU A 71 -5.99 0.53 -24.82
N PRO A 72 -6.94 1.02 -25.65
CA PRO A 72 -6.72 2.19 -26.49
C PRO A 72 -6.50 3.45 -25.66
N ALA A 73 -5.77 4.41 -26.25
CA ALA A 73 -5.56 5.73 -25.66
C ALA A 73 -6.89 6.49 -25.62
N GLY A 74 -7.54 6.51 -24.46
CA GLY A 74 -8.88 7.08 -24.25
C GLY A 74 -9.71 6.28 -23.25
N GLU A 75 -9.42 4.98 -23.12
CA GLU A 75 -10.05 4.15 -22.09
C GLU A 75 -9.61 4.63 -20.69
N PRO A 76 -10.54 4.86 -19.75
CA PRO A 76 -10.20 5.38 -18.42
C PRO A 76 -9.28 4.43 -17.63
N THR A 77 -9.36 3.13 -17.92
CA THR A 77 -8.56 2.07 -17.28
C THR A 77 -7.26 1.75 -18.03
N ALA A 78 -6.98 2.42 -19.15
CA ALA A 78 -5.76 2.19 -19.91
C ALA A 78 -4.52 2.35 -19.02
N ARG A 79 -3.68 1.30 -18.98
CA ARG A 79 -2.42 1.25 -18.23
C ARG A 79 -2.60 1.34 -16.71
N LEU A 80 -3.82 1.14 -16.21
CA LEU A 80 -4.09 1.00 -14.78
C LEU A 80 -4.03 -0.48 -14.38
N ILE A 81 -3.43 -0.73 -13.23
CA ILE A 81 -3.48 -2.01 -12.52
C ILE A 81 -4.03 -1.77 -11.11
N ALA A 82 -4.66 -2.78 -10.51
CA ALA A 82 -5.02 -2.74 -9.10
C ALA A 82 -3.90 -3.38 -8.27
N VAL A 83 -3.48 -2.71 -7.21
CA VAL A 83 -2.47 -3.22 -6.26
C VAL A 83 -3.12 -3.36 -4.90
N THR A 84 -2.92 -4.52 -4.27
CA THR A 84 -3.37 -4.76 -2.89
C THR A 84 -2.27 -5.41 -2.07
N HIS A 85 -2.31 -5.18 -0.77
CA HIS A 85 -1.42 -5.81 0.17
C HIS A 85 -1.89 -7.22 0.49
N GLU A 86 -0.98 -8.18 0.39
CA GLU A 86 -1.18 -9.54 0.86
C GLU A 86 -0.46 -9.73 2.20
N SER A 87 -1.22 -10.07 3.23
CA SER A 87 -0.66 -10.41 4.54
C SER A 87 0.09 -11.75 4.51
N TRP A 88 0.82 -12.05 5.58
CA TRP A 88 1.61 -13.29 5.67
C TRP A 88 0.76 -14.56 5.71
N HIS A 89 -0.54 -14.42 6.03
CA HIS A 89 -1.53 -15.50 6.00
C HIS A 89 -2.24 -15.61 4.64
N SER A 90 -1.68 -15.00 3.58
CA SER A 90 -2.29 -14.92 2.24
C SER A 90 -3.69 -14.30 2.21
N ILE A 91 -4.00 -13.48 3.23
CA ILE A 91 -5.24 -12.70 3.25
C ILE A 91 -4.97 -11.37 2.55
N LEU A 92 -5.76 -11.10 1.50
CA LEU A 92 -5.72 -9.86 0.73
C LEU A 92 -6.46 -8.74 1.47
N SER A 93 -5.86 -7.57 1.58
CA SER A 93 -6.57 -6.36 2.01
C SER A 93 -7.72 -6.04 1.03
N THR A 94 -8.88 -5.64 1.57
CA THR A 94 -10.00 -5.19 0.75
C THR A 94 -9.73 -3.83 0.11
N VAL A 95 -9.00 -2.96 0.81
CA VAL A 95 -8.64 -1.65 0.29
C VAL A 95 -7.27 -1.71 -0.36
N GLY A 96 -7.22 -1.31 -1.63
CA GLY A 96 -6.01 -1.25 -2.45
C GLY A 96 -5.84 0.12 -3.11
N CYS A 97 -4.95 0.19 -4.09
CA CYS A 97 -4.65 1.40 -4.83
C CYS A 97 -4.53 1.09 -6.33
N THR A 98 -5.12 1.93 -7.18
CA THR A 98 -4.81 1.92 -8.62
C THR A 98 -3.36 2.34 -8.82
N ALA A 99 -2.62 1.66 -9.67
CA ALA A 99 -1.30 2.07 -10.10
C ALA A 99 -1.29 2.31 -11.62
N GLU A 100 -0.87 3.50 -12.04
CA GLU A 100 -0.68 3.82 -13.45
C GLU A 100 0.74 3.44 -13.87
N ILE A 101 0.86 2.62 -14.90
CA ILE A 101 2.16 2.24 -15.47
C ILE A 101 2.75 3.45 -16.21
N ARG A 102 3.92 3.90 -15.76
CA ARG A 102 4.61 5.09 -16.30
C ARG A 102 5.83 4.75 -17.11
N ARG A 103 6.57 3.71 -16.71
CA ARG A 103 7.76 3.25 -17.42
C ARG A 103 7.80 1.74 -17.48
N MET A 104 8.34 1.21 -18.56
CA MET A 104 8.53 -0.23 -18.75
C MET A 104 9.86 -0.50 -19.44
N ARG A 105 10.51 -1.58 -19.05
CA ARG A 105 11.66 -2.15 -19.76
C ARG A 105 11.42 -3.64 -19.97
N ARG A 106 11.47 -4.07 -21.23
CA ARG A 106 11.32 -5.47 -21.64
C ARG A 106 12.69 -6.16 -21.71
N ASN A 107 12.69 -7.48 -21.61
CA ASN A 107 13.86 -8.34 -21.82
C ASN A 107 15.06 -7.95 -20.96
N PHE A 108 14.84 -7.84 -19.65
CA PHE A 108 15.93 -7.72 -18.70
C PHE A 108 16.63 -9.07 -18.58
N GLU A 109 17.80 -9.23 -19.22
CA GLU A 109 18.71 -10.32 -18.90
C GLU A 109 19.31 -10.05 -17.52
N LEU A 110 18.89 -10.79 -16.49
CA LEU A 110 19.70 -10.88 -15.28
C LEU A 110 21.03 -11.53 -15.70
N GLN A 111 22.08 -10.72 -15.89
CA GLN A 111 23.42 -11.27 -16.03
C GLN A 111 23.74 -12.07 -14.77
N ASP A 112 24.36 -13.23 -15.00
CA ASP A 112 24.65 -14.30 -14.06
C ASP A 112 25.04 -13.84 -12.64
N GLY A 113 24.30 -14.32 -11.63
CA GLY A 113 24.74 -14.21 -10.23
C GLY A 113 23.79 -14.74 -9.14
N VAL A 114 22.46 -14.63 -9.31
CA VAL A 114 21.52 -14.89 -8.18
C VAL A 114 20.70 -16.19 -8.33
N GLN A 115 20.85 -16.95 -9.42
CA GLN A 115 20.14 -18.24 -9.60
C GLN A 115 20.94 -19.50 -9.20
N ALA A 116 22.04 -19.38 -8.46
CA ALA A 116 22.86 -20.53 -8.07
C ALA A 116 22.60 -21.11 -6.66
N ALA A 117 21.54 -20.69 -5.96
CA ALA A 117 21.27 -21.21 -4.60
C ALA A 117 19.95 -22.00 -4.43
N ALA A 118 19.07 -22.04 -5.44
CA ALA A 118 17.73 -22.63 -5.28
C ALA A 118 17.37 -23.76 -6.27
N ALA A 119 18.23 -24.11 -7.23
CA ALA A 119 17.96 -25.23 -8.13
C ALA A 119 19.22 -26.08 -8.26
N GLY A 120 19.22 -27.25 -7.61
CA GLY A 120 20.27 -28.27 -7.72
C GLY A 120 20.27 -28.94 -9.10
N GLY A 121 20.58 -28.18 -10.15
CA GLY A 121 20.69 -28.66 -11.52
C GLY A 121 22.14 -28.89 -11.92
N GLY A 122 22.48 -30.14 -12.25
CA GLY A 122 23.79 -30.53 -12.77
C GLY A 122 24.14 -29.89 -14.12
N PRO A 123 25.38 -30.08 -14.59
CA PRO A 123 25.89 -29.44 -15.80
C PRO A 123 25.27 -30.08 -17.04
N GLY A 124 24.26 -29.42 -17.62
CA GLY A 124 23.61 -29.87 -18.86
C GLY A 124 22.22 -29.28 -19.16
N GLY A 125 21.61 -28.52 -18.25
CA GLY A 125 20.28 -27.94 -18.47
C GLY A 125 20.29 -26.75 -19.44
N VAL A 126 19.44 -26.80 -20.47
CA VAL A 126 19.09 -25.65 -21.32
C VAL A 126 18.63 -24.49 -20.41
N ARG A 127 19.41 -23.41 -20.38
CA ARG A 127 19.06 -22.18 -19.64
C ARG A 127 17.80 -21.58 -20.27
N ALA A 128 16.63 -21.85 -19.68
CA ALA A 128 15.40 -21.17 -20.05
C ALA A 128 15.60 -19.67 -19.82
N ARG A 129 15.52 -18.88 -20.90
CA ARG A 129 15.57 -17.42 -20.83
C ARG A 129 14.31 -16.94 -20.10
N VAL A 130 14.44 -16.58 -18.83
CA VAL A 130 13.35 -15.96 -18.07
C VAL A 130 13.22 -14.51 -18.57
N SER A 131 12.17 -14.21 -19.34
CA SER A 131 11.88 -12.84 -19.75
C SER A 131 11.42 -12.04 -18.53
N VAL A 132 12.30 -11.23 -17.96
CA VAL A 132 11.95 -10.33 -16.86
C VAL A 132 11.52 -8.97 -17.42
N VAL A 133 10.39 -8.48 -16.93
CA VAL A 133 9.88 -7.14 -17.26
C VAL A 133 9.98 -6.26 -16.02
N ALA A 134 10.70 -5.15 -16.13
CA ALA A 134 10.77 -4.13 -15.09
C ALA A 134 9.76 -3.03 -15.40
N VAL A 135 8.93 -2.67 -14.41
CA VAL A 135 7.88 -1.67 -14.54
C VAL A 135 8.03 -0.64 -13.44
N VAL A 136 7.77 0.64 -13.74
CA VAL A 136 7.54 1.67 -12.74
C VAL A 136 6.09 2.14 -12.86
N ALA A 137 5.30 1.86 -11.83
CA ALA A 137 3.95 2.34 -11.69
C ALA A 137 3.86 3.49 -10.68
N ARG A 138 2.76 4.25 -10.70
CA ARG A 138 2.50 5.32 -9.72
C ARG A 138 1.09 5.17 -9.16
N GLY A 139 0.95 5.16 -7.83
CA GLY A 139 -0.34 5.14 -7.16
C GLY A 139 -1.20 6.35 -7.53
N ARG A 140 -2.49 6.16 -7.77
CA ARG A 140 -3.43 7.22 -8.18
C ARG A 140 -4.57 7.42 -7.19
N GLN A 141 -5.42 6.41 -6.99
CA GLN A 141 -6.63 6.45 -6.18
C GLN A 141 -6.79 5.18 -5.36
N ARG A 142 -7.53 5.30 -4.25
CA ARG A 142 -7.93 4.16 -3.44
C ARG A 142 -9.03 3.36 -4.12
N LEU A 143 -9.00 2.06 -3.88
CA LEU A 143 -9.97 1.11 -4.40
C LEU A 143 -10.49 0.22 -3.28
N LEU A 144 -11.74 -0.20 -3.40
CA LEU A 144 -12.30 -1.33 -2.67
C LEU A 144 -12.42 -2.52 -3.63
N LEU A 145 -11.77 -3.62 -3.29
CA LEU A 145 -11.87 -4.88 -4.03
C LEU A 145 -13.17 -5.59 -3.67
N ASP A 146 -13.87 -6.07 -4.70
CA ASP A 146 -14.98 -6.99 -4.52
C ASP A 146 -14.43 -8.39 -4.20
N ARG A 147 -14.48 -8.79 -2.92
CA ARG A 147 -13.92 -10.06 -2.45
C ARG A 147 -14.65 -11.28 -3.00
N VAL A 148 -15.94 -11.17 -3.29
CA VAL A 148 -16.75 -12.28 -3.80
C VAL A 148 -16.36 -12.61 -5.23
N ALA A 149 -15.80 -11.64 -5.97
CA ALA A 149 -15.34 -11.79 -7.34
C ALA A 149 -13.85 -12.14 -7.48
N LEU A 150 -13.12 -12.47 -6.39
CA LEU A 150 -11.68 -12.75 -6.40
C LEU A 150 -11.30 -14.16 -6.93
N ASN A 151 -12.16 -14.77 -7.75
CA ASN A 151 -11.88 -16.08 -8.37
C ASN A 151 -10.68 -16.01 -9.35
N ASP A 152 -10.39 -14.83 -9.92
CA ASP A 152 -9.25 -14.61 -10.79
C ASP A 152 -8.61 -13.22 -10.63
N THR A 153 -7.29 -13.19 -10.50
CA THR A 153 -6.49 -11.95 -10.46
C THR A 153 -6.34 -11.26 -11.82
N PHE A 154 -6.77 -11.86 -12.94
CA PHE A 154 -6.72 -11.20 -14.25
C PHE A 154 -7.77 -10.10 -14.41
N ARG A 155 -8.92 -10.19 -13.73
CA ARG A 155 -10.05 -9.28 -13.87
C ARG A 155 -10.76 -9.18 -12.52
N VAL A 156 -10.38 -8.19 -11.73
CA VAL A 156 -11.01 -7.94 -10.44
C VAL A 156 -11.88 -6.71 -10.55
N ARG A 157 -13.12 -6.83 -10.09
CA ARG A 157 -14.05 -5.72 -9.94
C ARG A 157 -13.60 -4.87 -8.76
N VAL A 158 -13.42 -3.57 -9.01
CA VAL A 158 -12.94 -2.61 -8.03
C VAL A 158 -13.82 -1.37 -8.02
N LYS A 159 -14.20 -0.92 -6.84
CA LYS A 159 -14.92 0.35 -6.65
C LYS A 159 -13.93 1.44 -6.28
N VAL A 160 -13.96 2.56 -6.99
CA VAL A 160 -13.12 3.72 -6.66
C VAL A 160 -13.66 4.36 -5.39
N LEU A 161 -12.82 4.45 -4.36
CA LEU A 161 -13.22 5.06 -3.10
C LEU A 161 -13.09 6.59 -3.19
N PRO A 162 -14.05 7.34 -2.63
CA PRO A 162 -13.95 8.79 -2.57
C PRO A 162 -12.77 9.21 -1.69
N GLU A 163 -12.13 10.32 -2.03
CA GLU A 163 -11.13 10.92 -1.16
C GLU A 163 -11.82 11.92 -0.24
N GLY A 164 -12.42 11.39 0.82
CA GLY A 164 -13.07 12.19 1.85
C GLY A 164 -12.15 13.30 2.33
N LEU A 165 -12.61 14.54 2.18
CA LEU A 165 -12.16 15.63 3.02
C LEU A 165 -13.16 15.68 4.14
N ALA A 166 -12.69 15.65 5.39
CA ALA A 166 -13.59 15.82 6.51
C ALA A 166 -14.46 17.06 6.26
N GLU A 167 -15.77 16.88 6.33
CA GLU A 167 -16.69 18.01 6.24
C GLU A 167 -16.25 19.03 7.28
N ALA A 168 -16.19 20.30 6.87
CA ALA A 168 -15.88 21.35 7.83
C ALA A 168 -16.87 21.23 9.00
N PRO A 169 -16.41 21.36 10.25
CA PRO A 169 -17.31 21.26 11.40
C PRO A 169 -18.51 22.19 11.19
N PRO A 170 -19.75 21.75 11.54
CA PRO A 170 -20.95 22.54 11.32
C PRO A 170 -20.77 23.97 11.82
N ARG A 171 -21.28 24.95 11.06
CA ARG A 171 -21.09 26.38 11.37
C ARG A 171 -21.54 26.73 12.79
N GLN A 172 -22.54 26.03 13.30
CA GLN A 172 -23.07 26.16 14.66
C GLN A 172 -22.04 25.80 15.73
N MET A 173 -21.18 24.79 15.48
CA MET A 173 -20.08 24.45 16.38
C MET A 173 -18.98 25.53 16.34
N LEU A 174 -18.72 26.10 15.15
CA LEU A 174 -17.74 27.18 14.99
C LEU A 174 -18.20 28.49 15.63
N SER A 175 -19.50 28.79 15.61
CA SER A 175 -20.07 29.99 16.23
C SER A 175 -20.27 29.87 17.74
N GLY A 176 -19.91 28.74 18.35
CA GLY A 176 -20.17 28.46 19.76
C GLY A 176 -21.66 28.33 20.10
N ALA A 177 -22.51 28.10 19.09
CA ALA A 177 -23.95 27.92 19.24
C ALA A 177 -24.34 26.44 19.41
N ALA A 178 -23.40 25.52 19.22
CA ALA A 178 -23.58 24.12 19.56
C ALA A 178 -23.43 23.89 21.07
N PHE A 179 -24.06 22.82 21.55
CA PHE A 179 -23.87 22.34 22.93
C PHE A 179 -22.40 22.03 23.25
N TRP A 180 -21.64 21.57 22.25
CA TRP A 180 -20.22 21.24 22.38
C TRP A 180 -19.34 22.47 22.25
N GLY A 181 -18.31 22.57 23.11
CA GLY A 181 -17.31 23.63 23.03
C GLY A 181 -16.39 23.51 21.82
N SER A 182 -15.59 24.55 21.56
CA SER A 182 -14.62 24.60 20.44
C SER A 182 -13.55 23.50 20.47
N TRP A 183 -13.38 22.79 21.60
CA TRP A 183 -12.52 21.60 21.67
C TRP A 183 -13.05 20.46 20.79
N ALA A 184 -14.37 20.34 20.62
CA ALA A 184 -15.01 19.24 19.88
C ALA A 184 -14.78 19.33 18.37
N THR A 185 -14.48 20.52 17.84
CA THR A 185 -14.16 20.71 16.42
C THR A 185 -12.68 20.46 16.10
N ARG A 186 -11.79 20.50 17.10
CA ARG A 186 -10.33 20.35 16.90
C ARG A 186 -9.93 19.05 16.18
N PRO A 187 -10.54 17.87 16.44
CA PRO A 187 -10.22 16.64 15.72
C PRO A 187 -10.60 16.64 14.24
N PHE A 188 -11.39 17.63 13.79
CA PHE A 188 -11.89 17.76 12.43
C PHE A 188 -11.28 18.98 11.70
N ASP A 189 -10.52 19.83 12.40
CA ASP A 189 -9.78 20.94 11.81
C ASP A 189 -8.54 20.42 11.05
N VAL A 190 -8.74 20.01 9.80
CA VAL A 190 -7.70 19.44 8.94
C VAL A 190 -6.48 20.35 8.81
N PRO A 191 -6.61 21.68 8.55
CA PRO A 191 -5.45 22.57 8.56
C PRO A 191 -4.69 22.59 9.88
N ALA A 192 -5.37 22.67 11.03
CA ALA A 192 -4.71 22.68 12.34
C ALA A 192 -4.01 21.35 12.64
N LEU A 193 -4.64 20.22 12.30
CA LEU A 193 -4.03 18.89 12.40
C LEU A 193 -2.78 18.78 11.54
N ALA A 194 -2.83 19.24 10.29
CA ALA A 194 -1.70 19.22 9.37
C ALA A 194 -0.52 20.05 9.91
N LEU A 195 -0.80 21.25 10.44
CA LEU A 195 0.21 22.09 11.08
C LEU A 195 0.87 21.38 12.27
N ARG A 196 0.07 20.73 13.12
CA ARG A 196 0.59 19.99 14.27
C ARG A 196 1.46 18.80 13.84
N VAL A 197 1.04 18.08 12.80
CA VAL A 197 1.81 16.99 12.18
C VAL A 197 3.14 17.52 11.63
N GLN A 198 3.14 18.66 10.92
CA GLN A 198 4.37 19.29 10.43
C GLN A 198 5.34 19.64 11.57
N GLN A 199 4.82 20.22 12.67
CA GLN A 199 5.61 20.57 13.85
C GLN A 199 6.24 19.35 14.53
N LEU A 200 5.49 18.26 14.72
CA LEU A 200 6.05 17.04 15.31
C LEU A 200 7.03 16.35 14.34
N CYS A 201 6.70 16.31 13.06
CA CYS A 201 7.53 15.68 12.05
C CYS A 201 8.91 16.36 11.94
N SER A 202 9.00 17.68 12.12
CA SER A 202 10.29 18.38 12.09
C SER A 202 11.21 18.00 13.25
N GLY A 203 10.65 17.65 14.42
CA GLY A 203 11.41 17.13 15.54
C GLY A 203 11.81 15.66 15.38
N VAL A 204 10.88 14.80 14.92
CA VAL A 204 11.08 13.35 14.87
C VAL A 204 11.85 12.90 13.61
N LEU A 205 11.59 13.54 12.47
CA LEU A 205 12.10 13.18 11.13
C LEU A 205 12.57 14.45 10.38
N PRO A 206 13.60 15.16 10.87
CA PRO A 206 13.97 16.50 10.40
C PRO A 206 14.32 16.56 8.91
N GLN A 207 15.01 15.54 8.39
CA GLN A 207 15.42 15.48 6.98
C GLN A 207 14.26 15.18 6.03
N ILE A 208 13.20 14.54 6.52
CA ILE A 208 11.99 14.31 5.74
C ILE A 208 11.16 15.58 5.77
N ALA A 209 10.98 16.18 6.95
CA ALA A 209 10.23 17.42 7.11
C ALA A 209 10.80 18.60 6.30
N SER A 210 12.13 18.68 6.15
CA SER A 210 12.79 19.76 5.42
C SER A 210 12.36 19.86 3.95
N LYS A 211 11.97 18.75 3.31
CA LYS A 211 11.49 18.74 1.92
C LYS A 211 10.16 19.47 1.74
N PHE A 212 9.34 19.50 2.77
CA PHE A 212 8.05 20.20 2.71
C PHE A 212 8.11 21.63 3.23
N GLY A 213 9.24 22.06 3.81
CA GLY A 213 9.49 23.43 4.29
C GLY A 213 8.49 23.89 5.36
N SER A 214 8.97 24.49 6.45
CA SER A 214 8.08 25.08 7.47
C SER A 214 7.14 26.18 6.92
N SER A 215 7.37 26.66 5.68
CA SER A 215 6.66 27.76 5.04
C SER A 215 5.79 27.35 3.84
N SER A 216 5.71 26.06 3.48
CA SER A 216 4.85 25.63 2.38
C SER A 216 3.42 25.61 2.88
N ARG A 217 2.67 26.69 2.59
CA ARG A 217 1.26 26.77 2.94
C ARG A 217 0.51 25.69 2.16
N LEU A 218 0.11 24.63 2.87
CA LEU A 218 -0.79 23.59 2.36
C LEU A 218 -2.14 24.25 2.12
N HIS A 219 -2.32 24.78 0.91
CA HIS A 219 -3.54 25.46 0.52
C HIS A 219 -4.51 24.51 -0.16
N GLY A 220 -5.68 24.40 0.47
CA GLY A 220 -6.80 23.68 -0.08
C GLY A 220 -6.69 22.16 0.08
N PRO A 221 -7.82 21.48 -0.15
CA PRO A 221 -8.02 20.10 0.23
C PRO A 221 -7.07 19.10 -0.45
N LEU A 222 -6.91 19.22 -1.78
CA LEU A 222 -6.06 18.33 -2.56
C LEU A 222 -4.59 18.41 -2.13
N SER A 223 -4.13 19.58 -1.68
CA SER A 223 -2.75 19.75 -1.19
C SER A 223 -2.52 19.01 0.13
N LEU A 224 -3.50 19.08 1.04
CA LEU A 224 -3.48 18.40 2.34
C LEU A 224 -3.54 16.88 2.15
N GLN A 225 -4.41 16.42 1.27
CA GLN A 225 -4.51 15.02 0.90
C GLN A 225 -3.17 14.49 0.34
N ARG A 226 -2.59 15.18 -0.66
CA ARG A 226 -1.28 14.81 -1.22
C ARG A 226 -0.17 14.82 -0.18
N TYR A 227 -0.18 15.80 0.72
CA TYR A 227 0.78 15.88 1.82
C TYR A 227 0.68 14.67 2.75
N THR A 228 -0.53 14.26 3.15
CA THR A 228 -0.70 13.12 4.06
C THR A 228 -0.24 11.80 3.43
N TYR A 229 -0.54 11.56 2.16
CA TYR A 229 -0.05 10.36 1.47
C TYR A 229 1.45 10.40 1.22
N TRP A 230 2.00 11.57 0.87
CA TRP A 230 3.43 11.74 0.77
C TRP A 230 4.10 11.44 2.11
N LEU A 231 3.58 11.98 3.22
CA LEU A 231 4.14 11.72 4.54
C LEU A 231 4.03 10.24 4.90
N ALA A 232 2.86 9.63 4.71
CA ALA A 232 2.64 8.19 4.91
C ALA A 232 3.62 7.32 4.10
N SER A 233 3.91 7.72 2.87
CA SER A 233 4.91 7.09 1.99
C SER A 233 6.33 7.19 2.55
N ASN A 234 6.60 8.18 3.40
CA ASN A 234 7.92 8.49 3.93
C ASN A 234 8.07 8.26 5.45
N LEU A 235 7.07 7.70 6.13
CA LEU A 235 7.24 7.27 7.52
C LEU A 235 7.91 5.87 7.55
N PRO A 236 8.75 5.57 8.56
CA PRO A 236 9.35 4.25 8.77
C PRO A 236 8.32 3.28 9.39
N LEU A 237 7.22 3.06 8.68
CA LEU A 237 6.11 2.20 9.11
C LEU A 237 6.12 0.88 8.31
N GLY A 238 5.81 -0.22 9.01
CA GLY A 238 5.51 -1.51 8.38
C GLY A 238 4.19 -1.50 7.60
N ALA A 239 3.95 -2.56 6.84
CA ALA A 239 2.80 -2.69 5.95
C ALA A 239 1.46 -2.53 6.68
N GLU A 240 1.31 -3.07 7.89
CA GLU A 240 0.04 -3.04 8.63
C GLU A 240 -0.41 -1.61 8.96
N ARG A 241 0.51 -0.75 9.42
CA ARG A 241 0.19 0.66 9.71
C ARG A 241 0.01 1.48 8.44
N ARG A 242 0.73 1.14 7.36
CA ARG A 242 0.52 1.78 6.06
C ARG A 242 -0.85 1.43 5.48
N GLN A 243 -1.29 0.19 5.66
CA GLN A 243 -2.62 -0.27 5.28
C GLN A 243 -3.69 0.50 6.05
N GLN A 244 -3.53 0.71 7.36
CA GLN A 244 -4.42 1.56 8.15
C GLN A 244 -4.55 2.99 7.59
N LEU A 245 -3.45 3.59 7.10
CA LEU A 245 -3.49 4.93 6.48
C LEU A 245 -4.17 4.95 5.11
N LEU A 246 -4.10 3.84 4.37
CA LEU A 246 -4.79 3.67 3.10
C LEU A 246 -6.30 3.47 3.33
N GLU A 247 -6.66 2.77 4.40
CA GLU A 247 -8.05 2.47 4.77
C GLU A 247 -8.80 3.68 5.37
N CYS A 248 -8.10 4.68 5.92
CA CYS A 248 -8.74 5.90 6.45
C CYS A 248 -9.74 6.50 5.47
N PHE A 249 -10.97 6.72 5.92
CA PHE A 249 -12.05 7.25 5.09
C PHE A 249 -11.72 8.63 4.55
N ASP A 250 -11.14 9.50 5.39
CA ASP A 250 -10.84 10.88 5.07
C ASP A 250 -9.43 11.33 5.49
N THR A 251 -9.09 12.56 5.08
CA THR A 251 -7.79 13.20 5.39
C THR A 251 -7.63 13.52 6.90
N ALA A 252 -8.71 13.83 7.63
CA ALA A 252 -8.63 14.16 9.05
C ALA A 252 -8.29 12.91 9.89
N GLU A 253 -8.94 11.79 9.61
CA GLU A 253 -8.66 10.49 10.22
C GLU A 253 -7.19 10.10 9.98
N ARG A 254 -6.73 10.22 8.74
CA ARG A 254 -5.32 9.93 8.39
C ARG A 254 -4.36 10.80 9.17
N LEU A 255 -4.63 12.11 9.29
CA LEU A 255 -3.83 13.04 10.10
C LEU A 255 -3.84 12.67 11.58
N ARG A 256 -4.99 12.29 12.15
CA ARG A 256 -5.11 11.88 13.55
C ARG A 256 -4.29 10.61 13.83
N LEU A 257 -4.32 9.62 12.94
CA LEU A 257 -3.47 8.42 13.05
C LEU A 257 -1.98 8.78 12.98
N ILE A 258 -1.58 9.55 11.96
CA ILE A 258 -0.20 10.01 11.80
C ILE A 258 0.27 10.76 13.05
N LEU A 259 -0.55 11.67 13.57
CA LEU A 259 -0.24 12.45 14.77
C LEU A 259 -0.04 11.54 15.99
N GLY A 260 -0.93 10.56 16.19
CA GLY A 260 -0.83 9.59 17.27
C GLY A 260 0.40 8.68 17.19
N TRP A 261 0.96 8.46 15.99
CA TRP A 261 2.20 7.70 15.83
C TRP A 261 3.43 8.58 15.93
N LEU A 262 3.41 9.80 15.39
CA LEU A 262 4.53 10.75 15.50
C LEU A 262 4.92 11.05 16.95
N THR A 263 3.96 11.08 17.88
CA THR A 263 4.26 11.28 19.31
C THR A 263 5.00 10.12 19.98
N ARG A 264 5.01 8.94 19.34
CA ARG A 264 5.60 7.70 19.88
C ARG A 264 6.80 7.21 19.06
N LEU A 265 6.96 7.69 17.83
CA LEU A 265 8.09 7.36 16.99
C LEU A 265 9.39 7.87 17.60
N GLY A 266 10.38 6.98 17.70
CA GLY A 266 11.70 7.31 18.23
C GLY A 266 12.71 6.27 17.79
N VAL A 267 12.94 5.27 18.64
CA VAL A 267 13.91 4.20 18.35
C VAL A 267 13.29 3.12 17.46
N LEU A 268 14.06 2.67 16.48
CA LEU A 268 13.75 1.54 15.61
C LEU A 268 14.63 0.35 16.00
N ALA A 269 14.02 -0.82 16.05
CA ALA A 269 14.63 -2.08 16.44
C ALA A 269 14.41 -3.17 15.38
N CYS A 270 15.28 -4.18 15.38
CA CYS A 270 15.12 -5.40 14.60
C CYS A 270 13.82 -6.10 15.01
N LYS A 271 12.96 -6.40 14.03
CA LYS A 271 11.67 -7.06 14.27
C LYS A 271 11.81 -8.42 14.94
N TYR A 272 12.87 -9.16 14.63
CA TYR A 272 13.06 -10.52 15.13
C TYR A 272 13.61 -10.57 16.57
N CYS A 273 14.64 -9.78 16.90
CA CYS A 273 15.33 -9.89 18.20
C CYS A 273 15.25 -8.65 19.10
N GLY A 274 14.57 -7.59 18.65
CA GLY A 274 14.42 -6.33 19.39
C GLY A 274 15.69 -5.51 19.58
N ALA A 275 16.82 -5.89 18.97
CA ALA A 275 18.05 -5.11 19.04
C ALA A 275 17.85 -3.74 18.38
N THR A 276 18.32 -2.67 19.03
CA THR A 276 18.25 -1.31 18.48
C THR A 276 19.05 -1.19 17.19
N VAL A 277 18.44 -0.62 16.16
CA VAL A 277 19.03 -0.47 14.82
C VAL A 277 19.24 0.99 14.45
N ALA A 278 18.25 1.86 14.65
CA ALA A 278 18.32 3.25 14.22
C ALA A 278 17.43 4.15 15.08
N HIS A 279 17.59 5.46 14.96
CA HIS A 279 16.65 6.44 15.50
C HIS A 279 15.92 7.13 14.34
N CYS A 280 14.63 7.45 14.48
CA CYS A 280 13.85 8.09 13.43
C CYS A 280 14.50 9.40 12.94
N SER A 281 15.16 10.15 13.82
CA SER A 281 15.86 11.38 13.44
C SER A 281 17.03 11.18 12.46
N SER A 282 17.53 9.94 12.31
CA SER A 282 18.55 9.60 11.31
C SER A 282 17.95 9.25 9.95
N ALA A 283 16.62 9.12 9.83
CA ALA A 283 15.96 8.91 8.55
C ALA A 283 16.29 10.05 7.60
N LEU A 284 16.58 9.71 6.35
CA LEU A 284 16.96 10.67 5.31
C LEU A 284 16.15 10.42 4.06
N LEU A 285 16.01 11.46 3.24
CA LEU A 285 15.41 11.44 1.92
C LEU A 285 16.49 11.38 0.86
N MET A 286 16.66 10.22 0.22
CA MET A 286 17.48 10.13 -0.98
C MET A 286 16.70 10.70 -2.17
N SER A 287 17.36 11.50 -3.00
CA SER A 287 16.84 11.85 -4.31
C SER A 287 17.68 11.15 -5.35
N SER A 288 17.09 10.24 -6.14
CA SER A 288 17.71 9.86 -7.41
C SER A 288 17.45 11.01 -8.38
N GLU A 289 18.47 11.84 -8.63
CA GLU A 289 18.43 12.75 -9.78
C GLU A 289 18.23 11.93 -11.06
N GLY A 290 17.33 12.43 -11.93
CA GLY A 290 17.13 11.90 -13.28
C GLY A 290 15.71 11.42 -13.61
N ALA A 291 14.81 11.21 -12.63
CA ALA A 291 13.51 10.62 -12.95
C ALA A 291 12.37 10.94 -11.96
N GLY A 292 12.15 12.23 -11.65
CA GLY A 292 10.82 12.70 -11.22
C GLY A 292 10.42 12.49 -9.75
N GLY A 293 11.36 12.47 -8.80
CA GLY A 293 11.06 12.67 -7.39
C GLY A 293 12.13 12.18 -6.42
N ALA A 294 12.26 12.84 -5.26
CA ALA A 294 13.07 12.28 -4.18
C ALA A 294 12.34 11.11 -3.52
N HIS A 295 13.02 9.95 -3.45
CA HIS A 295 12.55 8.67 -2.91
C HIS A 295 13.43 8.28 -1.70
N SER A 296 12.98 8.55 -0.47
CA SER A 296 13.60 7.94 0.73
C SER A 296 13.28 6.46 0.85
N PHE A 297 12.20 6.04 0.18
CA PHE A 297 11.65 4.71 0.33
C PHE A 297 11.35 4.12 -1.04
N VAL A 298 12.08 3.06 -1.37
CA VAL A 298 11.73 2.17 -2.48
C VAL A 298 10.83 1.10 -1.87
N HIS A 299 9.50 1.27 -1.96
CA HIS A 299 8.41 0.39 -1.43
C HIS A 299 8.60 -0.20 -0.02
N ASP A 300 9.53 -1.13 0.12
CA ASP A 300 9.85 -1.80 1.38
C ASP A 300 11.17 -1.31 2.01
N ILE A 301 11.91 -0.35 1.44
CA ILE A 301 13.16 0.16 2.04
C ILE A 301 12.98 1.55 2.64
N ALA A 302 13.59 1.80 3.79
CA ALA A 302 13.68 3.07 4.50
C ALA A 302 15.13 3.52 4.62
N THR A 303 15.47 4.73 4.16
CA THR A 303 16.86 5.20 4.19
C THR A 303 17.25 5.96 5.46
N PHE A 304 18.43 5.65 6.00
CA PHE A 304 18.97 6.22 7.25
C PHE A 304 20.43 6.66 7.10
N ARG A 305 20.78 7.76 7.78
CA ARG A 305 22.13 8.33 7.85
C ARG A 305 23.01 7.60 8.83
N SER A 306 22.43 7.02 9.86
CA SER A 306 23.16 6.36 10.95
C SER A 306 22.33 5.22 11.49
N VAL A 307 23.00 4.08 11.65
CA VAL A 307 22.47 2.82 12.14
C VAL A 307 23.53 2.15 13.01
N GLN A 308 23.11 1.25 13.88
CA GLN A 308 23.98 0.49 14.78
C GLN A 308 23.53 -0.97 14.85
N GLY A 309 24.39 -1.85 15.40
CA GLY A 309 24.04 -3.26 15.59
C GLY A 309 23.88 -4.04 14.28
N LEU A 310 24.60 -3.66 13.21
CA LEU A 310 24.63 -4.36 11.93
C LEU A 310 25.98 -5.03 11.68
N SER A 311 25.94 -6.14 10.95
CA SER A 311 27.08 -6.84 10.37
C SER A 311 26.91 -6.90 8.85
N TYR A 312 28.01 -6.91 8.10
CA TYR A 312 27.97 -6.84 6.64
C TYR A 312 28.47 -8.14 6.00
N GLN A 313 27.81 -8.55 4.92
CA GLN A 313 28.11 -9.77 4.19
C GLN A 313 28.42 -9.44 2.73
N GLY A 314 29.50 -10.02 2.20
CA GLY A 314 29.97 -9.79 0.83
C GLY A 314 30.86 -8.56 0.67
N GLN A 315 31.28 -8.31 -0.57
CA GLN A 315 31.99 -7.08 -0.96
C GLN A 315 30.98 -6.04 -1.46
N PRO A 316 31.34 -4.74 -1.47
CA PRO A 316 30.49 -3.71 -2.08
C PRO A 316 30.33 -3.93 -3.59
N GLU A 317 29.08 -3.95 -4.06
CA GLU A 317 28.73 -4.20 -5.47
C GLU A 317 27.91 -3.04 -6.05
N THR A 318 28.17 -2.65 -7.29
CA THR A 318 27.42 -1.60 -8.00
C THR A 318 26.30 -2.16 -8.88
N ALA A 319 26.37 -3.45 -9.21
CA ALA A 319 25.40 -4.11 -10.07
C ALA A 319 23.98 -3.94 -9.52
N HIS A 320 23.04 -3.52 -10.37
CA HIS A 320 21.62 -3.33 -10.02
C HIS A 320 21.34 -2.39 -8.84
N SER A 321 22.28 -1.50 -8.49
CA SER A 321 22.08 -0.55 -7.40
C SER A 321 20.88 0.37 -7.64
N TRP A 322 20.03 0.53 -6.63
CA TRP A 322 18.88 1.44 -6.70
C TRP A 322 19.27 2.92 -6.60
N PHE A 323 20.50 3.19 -6.16
CA PHE A 323 21.04 4.54 -6.04
C PHE A 323 22.26 4.67 -6.95
N PRO A 324 22.11 5.27 -8.14
CA PRO A 324 23.22 5.46 -9.07
C PRO A 324 24.42 6.13 -8.38
N GLY A 325 25.61 5.59 -8.62
CA GLY A 325 26.85 6.07 -7.99
C GLY A 325 27.12 5.52 -6.58
N TYR A 326 26.29 4.60 -6.07
CA TYR A 326 26.52 3.90 -4.81
C TYR A 326 26.66 2.39 -5.02
N ALA A 327 27.67 1.80 -4.38
CA ALA A 327 27.77 0.36 -4.21
C ALA A 327 26.99 -0.08 -2.97
N TRP A 328 26.33 -1.24 -3.02
CA TRP A 328 25.57 -1.81 -1.91
C TRP A 328 26.29 -3.02 -1.29
N THR A 329 26.03 -3.27 -0.01
CA THR A 329 26.50 -4.44 0.74
C THR A 329 25.38 -4.94 1.63
N ILE A 330 25.19 -6.26 1.71
CA ILE A 330 24.15 -6.88 2.54
C ILE A 330 24.40 -6.52 4.01
N ALA A 331 23.37 -6.04 4.69
CA ALA A 331 23.39 -5.65 6.09
C ALA A 331 22.44 -6.52 6.92
N ASN A 332 23.01 -7.27 7.85
CA ASN A 332 22.32 -8.22 8.72
C ASN A 332 22.37 -7.74 10.17
N CYS A 333 21.37 -8.06 10.98
CA CYS A 333 21.40 -7.81 12.42
C CYS A 333 22.60 -8.52 13.05
N ALA A 334 23.44 -7.78 13.79
CA ALA A 334 24.62 -8.36 14.44
C ALA A 334 24.25 -9.39 15.52
N ARG A 335 23.03 -9.30 16.10
CA ARG A 335 22.56 -10.18 17.18
C ARG A 335 21.94 -11.48 16.66
N CYS A 336 20.98 -11.39 15.73
CA CYS A 336 20.21 -12.56 15.27
C CYS A 336 20.47 -12.96 13.82
N ARG A 337 21.35 -12.22 13.12
CA ARG A 337 21.69 -12.42 11.70
C ARG A 337 20.54 -12.24 10.71
N ASP A 338 19.35 -11.84 11.15
CA ASP A 338 18.25 -11.50 10.25
C ASP A 338 18.65 -10.40 9.27
N HIS A 339 18.21 -10.51 8.01
CA HIS A 339 18.57 -9.57 6.96
C HIS A 339 17.84 -8.24 7.19
N LEU A 340 18.55 -7.16 7.49
CA LEU A 340 17.90 -5.88 7.78
C LEU A 340 17.86 -4.95 6.57
N GLY A 341 18.71 -5.17 5.57
CA GLY A 341 18.70 -4.42 4.32
C GLY A 341 20.09 -4.25 3.74
N LEU A 342 20.40 -3.05 3.25
CA LEU A 342 21.61 -2.76 2.50
C LEU A 342 22.37 -1.56 3.08
N ARG A 343 23.70 -1.62 3.08
CA ARG A 343 24.58 -0.46 3.26
C ARG A 343 24.98 0.07 1.89
N PHE A 344 24.84 1.36 1.66
CA PHE A 344 25.23 2.04 0.43
C PHE A 344 26.47 2.90 0.68
N THR A 345 27.50 2.73 -0.15
CA THR A 345 28.76 3.48 -0.10
C THR A 345 28.99 4.20 -1.42
N ALA A 346 29.24 5.50 -1.37
CA ALA A 346 29.51 6.33 -2.54
C ALA A 346 30.73 5.83 -3.31
N CYS A 347 30.61 5.70 -4.62
CA CYS A 347 31.71 5.32 -5.52
C CYS A 347 32.61 6.51 -5.89
N SER A 348 32.22 7.75 -5.54
CA SER A 348 32.98 8.97 -5.85
C SER A 348 32.94 9.96 -4.68
N GLU A 349 33.98 10.79 -4.58
CA GLU A 349 34.15 11.76 -3.48
C GLU A 349 33.15 12.93 -3.52
N GLY A 350 32.45 13.14 -4.64
CA GLY A 350 31.45 14.20 -4.80
C GLY A 350 30.06 13.84 -4.26
N LEU A 351 29.74 12.55 -4.12
CA LEU A 351 28.41 12.11 -3.70
C LEU A 351 28.20 12.30 -2.20
N ARG A 352 27.00 12.76 -1.83
CA ARG A 352 26.59 12.92 -0.43
C ARG A 352 25.23 12.24 -0.22
N PRO A 353 25.05 11.50 0.89
CA PRO A 353 26.05 11.17 1.91
C PRO A 353 27.12 10.19 1.39
N SER A 354 28.31 10.12 2.00
CA SER A 354 29.33 9.14 1.59
C SER A 354 28.93 7.70 1.90
N VAL A 355 28.13 7.51 2.95
CA VAL A 355 27.55 6.24 3.37
C VAL A 355 26.14 6.48 3.88
N PHE A 356 25.23 5.57 3.56
CA PHE A 356 23.92 5.48 4.19
C PHE A 356 23.42 4.02 4.20
N TRP A 357 22.26 3.78 4.78
CA TRP A 357 21.66 2.46 4.85
C TRP A 357 20.22 2.50 4.36
N GLY A 358 19.81 1.49 3.60
CA GLY A 358 18.42 1.21 3.29
C GLY A 358 17.96 0.00 4.08
N LEU A 359 17.11 0.20 5.08
CA LEU A 359 16.58 -0.88 5.92
C LEU A 359 15.19 -1.31 5.45
N ARG A 360 14.93 -2.61 5.42
CA ARG A 360 13.61 -3.16 5.06
C ARG A 360 12.58 -2.80 6.14
N ARG A 361 11.45 -2.21 5.76
CA ARG A 361 10.34 -1.87 6.66
C ARG A 361 9.76 -3.12 7.30
N SER A 362 9.70 -4.21 6.55
CA SER A 362 9.31 -5.52 7.05
C SER A 362 10.23 -6.08 8.15
N ALA A 363 11.49 -5.65 8.21
CA ALA A 363 12.51 -6.17 9.14
C ALA A 363 12.75 -5.26 10.38
N ILE A 364 12.16 -4.07 10.41
CA ILE A 364 12.30 -3.10 11.50
C ILE A 364 10.95 -2.72 12.09
N LEU A 365 10.95 -2.33 13.36
CA LEU A 365 9.75 -1.81 14.04
C LEU A 365 10.12 -0.74 15.06
N CYS A 366 9.14 0.06 15.45
CA CYS A 366 9.23 0.94 16.61
C CYS A 366 8.56 0.24 17.80
N PRO A 367 9.30 -0.18 18.85
CA PRO A 367 8.73 -0.89 19.99
C PRO A 367 7.62 -0.09 20.68
N GLU A 368 7.80 1.24 20.75
CA GLU A 368 6.84 2.15 21.33
C GLU A 368 5.51 2.14 20.60
N LEU A 369 5.48 1.83 19.30
CA LEU A 369 4.24 1.71 18.52
C LEU A 369 3.54 0.35 18.67
N GLN A 370 4.25 -0.70 19.13
CA GLN A 370 3.65 -2.03 19.34
C GLN A 370 2.84 -2.12 20.63
N ARG A 371 3.18 -1.30 21.63
CA ARG A 371 2.43 -1.29 22.89
C ARG A 371 0.97 -0.88 22.64
N PRO A 372 -0.02 -1.51 23.29
CA PRO A 372 -1.38 -0.97 23.33
C PRO A 372 -1.32 0.47 23.83
N ARG A 373 -2.25 1.32 23.42
CA ARG A 373 -2.41 2.62 24.07
C ARG A 373 -2.89 2.34 25.49
N THR A 374 -1.98 2.28 26.47
CA THR A 374 -2.36 2.23 27.88
C THR A 374 -3.10 3.52 28.18
N GLY A 375 -4.39 3.46 28.45
CA GLY A 375 -5.12 4.58 29.02
C GLY A 375 -4.47 4.99 30.35
N GLY A 376 -4.24 6.30 30.51
CA GLY A 376 -4.15 6.99 31.80
C GLY A 376 -3.16 6.47 32.84
N GLY A 377 -1.89 6.88 32.73
CA GLY A 377 -1.06 7.07 33.93
C GLY A 377 -1.53 8.34 34.64
N LEU A 378 -2.02 8.19 35.86
CA LEU A 378 -2.52 9.24 36.76
C LEU A 378 -1.48 10.36 36.98
N LEU A 379 -1.47 11.38 36.12
CA LEU A 379 -0.95 12.70 36.43
C LEU A 379 -2.15 13.61 36.68
N ARG A 380 -2.30 13.99 37.94
CA ARG A 380 -3.35 14.88 38.44
C ARG A 380 -3.11 16.28 37.85
N GLY A 381 -3.69 16.54 36.69
CA GLY A 381 -3.53 17.80 35.98
C GLY A 381 -4.38 17.89 34.71
N ARG A 382 -5.72 17.91 34.88
CA ARG A 382 -6.71 18.45 33.93
C ARG A 382 -6.41 18.19 32.43
N GLU A 383 -6.47 16.93 32.01
CA GLU A 383 -6.44 16.54 30.59
C GLU A 383 -7.75 15.85 30.17
N GLU A 384 -8.20 16.25 28.98
CA GLU A 384 -9.44 15.89 28.28
C GLU A 384 -9.41 14.45 27.72
N PRO A 385 -10.56 13.75 27.63
CA PRO A 385 -10.60 12.39 27.08
C PRO A 385 -10.48 12.41 25.55
N LEU A 386 -9.42 11.83 25.00
CA LEU A 386 -9.30 11.55 23.57
C LEU A 386 -9.69 10.09 23.29
N LEU A 387 -10.86 9.96 22.63
CA LEU A 387 -11.56 8.72 22.30
C LEU A 387 -10.73 7.77 21.42
N GLY A 388 -10.58 6.54 21.91
CA GLY A 388 -10.14 5.36 21.17
C GLY A 388 -11.18 4.23 21.19
N GLN A 389 -12.46 4.56 21.37
CA GLN A 389 -13.56 3.58 21.30
C GLN A 389 -14.40 3.83 20.04
N ASP A 390 -14.93 2.74 19.51
CA ASP A 390 -15.77 2.65 18.31
C ASP A 390 -16.79 3.79 18.25
N GLN A 391 -16.63 4.69 17.26
CA GLN A 391 -17.43 5.91 17.13
C GLN A 391 -18.68 5.73 16.26
N ARG A 392 -18.99 4.50 15.83
CA ARG A 392 -20.23 4.19 15.11
C ARG A 392 -21.51 4.70 15.82
N PRO A 393 -21.64 4.62 17.16
CA PRO A 393 -22.83 5.14 17.84
C PRO A 393 -22.95 6.66 17.81
N VAL A 394 -21.81 7.36 17.83
CA VAL A 394 -21.75 8.84 17.82
C VAL A 394 -22.06 9.38 16.43
N LEU A 395 -21.53 8.73 15.39
CA LEU A 395 -21.85 9.03 13.99
C LEU A 395 -23.31 8.74 13.64
N MET A 396 -23.89 7.65 14.17
CA MET A 396 -25.32 7.34 14.05
C MET A 396 -26.21 8.40 14.71
N ALA A 397 -25.89 8.77 15.96
CA ALA A 397 -26.64 9.81 16.68
C ALA A 397 -26.53 11.21 16.02
N MET A 398 -25.41 11.51 15.37
CA MET A 398 -25.24 12.74 14.59
C MET A 398 -26.01 12.72 13.26
N ALA A 399 -26.15 11.56 12.61
CA ALA A 399 -26.92 11.42 11.38
C ALA A 399 -28.44 11.56 11.61
N GLU A 400 -28.97 11.00 12.70
CA GLU A 400 -30.37 11.18 13.12
C GLU A 400 -30.69 12.65 13.44
N ALA A 401 -29.78 13.36 14.12
CA ALA A 401 -29.99 14.76 14.49
C ALA A 401 -30.00 15.74 13.30
N ILE A 402 -29.51 15.33 12.12
CA ILE A 402 -29.39 16.16 10.92
C ILE A 402 -30.39 15.73 9.82
N GLY A 403 -31.18 14.67 10.06
CA GLY A 403 -32.27 14.25 9.17
C GLY A 403 -31.83 13.61 7.85
N LEU A 404 -30.61 13.04 7.81
CA LEU A 404 -30.13 12.28 6.66
C LEU A 404 -30.51 10.80 6.83
N ALA A 405 -31.57 10.35 6.16
CA ALA A 405 -31.94 8.95 6.13
C ALA A 405 -30.98 8.15 5.22
N PHE A 406 -30.32 7.14 5.78
CA PHE A 406 -29.69 6.07 5.01
C PHE A 406 -30.70 4.92 4.84
N PRO A 407 -30.76 4.25 3.67
CA PRO A 407 -31.64 3.11 3.47
C PRO A 407 -31.10 1.93 4.30
N MET A 408 -31.81 1.55 5.36
CA MET A 408 -31.57 0.33 6.11
C MET A 408 -32.04 -0.87 5.28
N GLY A 409 -31.11 -1.77 4.96
CA GLY A 409 -31.46 -3.13 4.60
C GLY A 409 -31.97 -3.85 5.85
N ASP A 410 -33.16 -4.42 5.72
CA ASP A 410 -33.88 -5.15 6.75
C ASP A 410 -33.06 -6.34 7.28
N LEU A 411 -32.79 -6.34 8.59
CA LEU A 411 -32.36 -7.52 9.34
C LEU A 411 -33.15 -7.52 10.64
N GLY A 412 -33.97 -8.55 10.77
CA GLY A 412 -35.03 -8.68 11.75
C GLY A 412 -34.56 -8.62 13.20
N THR A 413 -35.45 -8.06 14.01
CA THR A 413 -35.44 -8.04 15.46
C THR A 413 -35.47 -9.47 16.00
N GLY A 414 -34.41 -9.87 16.69
CA GLY A 414 -34.42 -11.01 17.60
C GLY A 414 -34.57 -10.47 19.02
N ASP A 415 -35.73 -10.70 19.61
CA ASP A 415 -36.04 -10.39 21.01
C ASP A 415 -35.15 -11.18 21.96
N GLU A 416 -34.66 -10.50 23.00
CA GLU A 416 -33.97 -11.06 24.15
C GLU A 416 -35.03 -11.61 25.12
N GLU A 417 -35.13 -12.94 25.27
CA GLU A 417 -35.89 -13.55 26.36
C GLU A 417 -34.99 -13.89 27.56
N GLU A 418 -35.52 -13.56 28.73
CA GLU A 418 -34.96 -13.70 30.06
C GLU A 418 -34.83 -15.19 30.45
N VAL A 419 -33.70 -15.54 31.08
CA VAL A 419 -33.48 -16.85 31.70
C VAL A 419 -33.97 -16.79 33.14
N GLU A 420 -35.11 -17.42 33.42
CA GLU A 420 -35.49 -17.87 34.76
C GLU A 420 -35.44 -19.40 34.83
N GLU A 421 -34.78 -19.90 35.88
CA GLU A 421 -34.67 -21.31 36.24
C GLU A 421 -36.03 -21.84 36.75
N GLY A 422 -36.47 -23.00 36.25
CA GLY A 422 -37.68 -23.69 36.70
C GLY A 422 -37.61 -25.18 36.38
N GLU A 423 -37.90 -26.00 37.39
CA GLU A 423 -37.65 -27.44 37.51
C GLU A 423 -38.57 -28.34 36.66
N HIS A 424 -38.06 -29.54 36.34
CA HIS A 424 -38.72 -30.85 36.24
C HIS A 424 -40.12 -31.01 35.61
N GLU A 425 -40.24 -31.87 34.59
CA GLU A 425 -40.82 -33.23 34.69
C GLU A 425 -40.78 -33.94 33.32
N ASP A 426 -40.65 -35.27 33.37
CA ASP A 426 -40.57 -36.22 32.26
C ASP A 426 -41.88 -36.29 31.45
N GLU A 427 -41.80 -36.64 30.16
CA GLU A 427 -42.71 -37.61 29.53
C GLU A 427 -42.24 -37.96 28.10
N ASP A 428 -42.19 -39.27 27.85
CA ASP A 428 -41.88 -39.95 26.60
C ASP A 428 -42.94 -39.68 25.53
N GLU A 429 -42.55 -39.64 24.25
CA GLU A 429 -43.38 -40.15 23.14
C GLU A 429 -42.51 -40.36 21.88
N GLU A 430 -42.49 -41.63 21.45
CA GLU A 430 -41.99 -42.14 20.15
C GLU A 430 -43.01 -41.84 19.04
N GLU A 431 -42.55 -41.63 17.80
CA GLU A 431 -43.23 -41.89 16.50
C GLU A 431 -42.29 -41.34 15.39
N ASP A 432 -41.54 -42.18 14.66
CA ASP A 432 -41.87 -43.02 13.49
C ASP A 432 -42.06 -42.22 12.17
N ASP A 433 -41.23 -42.61 11.18
CA ASP A 433 -41.38 -42.59 9.72
C ASP A 433 -41.65 -41.23 9.01
N GLU A 434 -41.21 -40.91 7.78
CA GLU A 434 -41.16 -41.68 6.54
C GLU A 434 -40.07 -41.12 5.59
N GLU A 435 -39.52 -42.04 4.79
CA GLU A 435 -38.70 -41.80 3.60
C GLU A 435 -39.58 -41.28 2.45
N GLU A 436 -39.14 -40.29 1.68
CA GLU A 436 -39.59 -40.11 0.28
C GLU A 436 -38.40 -39.75 -0.62
N ASP A 437 -38.01 -40.76 -1.41
CA ASP A 437 -37.26 -40.65 -2.65
C ASP A 437 -38.17 -40.08 -3.76
N GLU A 438 -37.68 -39.14 -4.55
CA GLU A 438 -38.19 -38.92 -5.91
C GLU A 438 -37.03 -38.78 -6.89
N ASP A 439 -36.97 -39.78 -7.77
CA ASP A 439 -36.13 -39.94 -8.94
C ASP A 439 -36.58 -39.05 -10.12
N ASP A 440 -35.64 -38.93 -11.07
CA ASP A 440 -35.82 -38.74 -12.53
C ASP A 440 -36.42 -37.43 -13.07
N GLU A 441 -35.64 -36.76 -13.93
CA GLU A 441 -35.93 -36.74 -15.37
C GLU A 441 -34.72 -36.22 -16.18
N GLU A 442 -34.27 -37.08 -17.10
CA GLU A 442 -33.35 -36.82 -18.20
C GLU A 442 -34.02 -35.93 -19.25
N ASP A 443 -33.26 -35.08 -19.94
CA ASP A 443 -33.61 -34.64 -21.30
C ASP A 443 -32.32 -34.34 -22.10
N GLU A 444 -32.08 -35.22 -23.07
CA GLU A 444 -31.16 -35.08 -24.21
C GLU A 444 -31.94 -34.43 -25.38
N GLU A 445 -31.39 -33.39 -26.03
CA GLU A 445 -31.63 -33.07 -27.47
C GLU A 445 -30.39 -32.27 -27.94
N GLU A 446 -29.46 -32.88 -28.70
CA GLU A 446 -29.42 -33.13 -30.15
C GLU A 446 -29.07 -31.90 -31.03
N ASP A 447 -28.16 -32.20 -31.96
CA ASP A 447 -27.39 -31.35 -32.86
C ASP A 447 -28.22 -30.70 -33.98
N GLU A 448 -27.84 -29.51 -34.43
CA GLU A 448 -28.00 -29.10 -35.84
C GLU A 448 -26.75 -28.39 -36.36
N GLU A 449 -26.06 -29.07 -37.28
CA GLU A 449 -25.09 -28.53 -38.22
C GLU A 449 -25.83 -27.79 -39.35
N GLU A 450 -25.43 -26.58 -39.71
CA GLU A 450 -25.65 -26.05 -41.06
C GLU A 450 -24.40 -25.34 -41.59
N ASP A 451 -23.77 -26.00 -42.56
CA ASP A 451 -22.84 -25.45 -43.53
C ASP A 451 -23.59 -24.58 -44.55
N GLU A 452 -23.11 -23.36 -44.82
CA GLU A 452 -23.29 -22.74 -46.15
C GLU A 452 -22.00 -22.04 -46.59
N GLU A 453 -21.31 -22.68 -47.53
CA GLU A 453 -20.37 -22.04 -48.45
C GLU A 453 -21.14 -21.21 -49.49
N ALA A 454 -20.75 -19.95 -49.69
CA ALA A 454 -21.03 -19.24 -50.94
C ALA A 454 -19.86 -18.34 -51.34
N SER A 455 -19.22 -18.77 -52.43
CA SER A 455 -18.19 -18.08 -53.19
C SER A 455 -18.69 -16.87 -53.98
N GLY A 456 -17.81 -15.87 -54.17
CA GLY A 456 -17.89 -14.82 -55.20
C GLY A 456 -17.24 -13.54 -54.65
N GLY A 457 -16.18 -12.94 -55.21
CA GLY A 457 -15.79 -12.82 -56.60
C GLY A 457 -15.81 -11.33 -56.99
N GLU A 458 -14.65 -10.79 -57.36
CA GLU A 458 -14.41 -9.52 -58.11
C GLU A 458 -14.48 -8.18 -57.31
N ARG A 459 -13.41 -7.37 -57.18
CA ARG A 459 -12.62 -6.50 -58.10
C ARG A 459 -13.31 -5.17 -58.48
N GLU A 460 -12.52 -4.08 -58.36
CA GLU A 460 -12.70 -2.71 -58.91
C GLU A 460 -13.72 -1.81 -58.16
N LEU A 461 -13.46 -0.57 -57.73
CA LEU A 461 -12.53 0.52 -58.10
C LEU A 461 -12.05 1.31 -56.87
#